data_AF-A0A7C6HUX1-F1
#
_entry.id   AF-A0A7C6HUX1-F1
#
_cell.length_a   1.000
_cell.length_b   1.000
_cell.length_c   1.000
_cell.angle_alpha   90.00
_cell.angle_beta   90.00
_cell.angle_gamma   90.00
#
_symmetry.space_group_name_H-M   'P 1'
#
loop_
_entity.id
_entity.type
_entity.pdbx_description
1 polymer ?
#
loop_
_entity_poly.entity_id
_entity_poly.type
_entity_poly.pdbx_seq_one_letter_code
_entity_poly.pdbx_strand_id
1 'polypeptide(L)'
;MTGKEKDKDREITFEIEEHFGVINVSPTGWKKELNLVSWNGHTAKYDLREWNEDHSHMSKGITMAEDEIKALTSILNGLQAK
;
A
#
# COMPACT_ATOMS: atom_id res chain seq x y z
N MET A 1 32.79 12.51 10.91
CA MET A 1 31.59 12.40 10.06
C MET A 1 30.50 11.81 10.94
N THR A 2 29.59 12.65 11.42
CA THR A 2 28.58 12.29 12.43
C THR A 2 27.44 11.50 11.79
N GLY A 3 26.96 10.46 12.47
CA GLY A 3 25.95 9.50 11.96
C GLY A 3 24.58 10.04 11.55
N LYS A 4 24.37 11.37 11.52
CA LYS A 4 23.14 12.02 11.03
C LYS A 4 23.02 12.10 9.51
N GLU A 5 24.09 11.92 8.75
CA GLU A 5 24.06 12.02 7.28
C GLU A 5 23.66 10.73 6.56
N LYS A 6 23.64 9.57 7.26
CA LYS A 6 23.33 8.25 6.66
C LYS A 6 21.83 7.91 6.58
N ASP A 7 20.95 8.70 7.19
CA ASP A 7 19.51 8.40 7.25
C ASP A 7 18.68 9.09 6.17
N LYS A 8 19.21 10.11 5.48
CA LYS A 8 18.48 10.80 4.40
C LYS A 8 18.21 9.92 3.17
N ASP A 9 19.06 8.92 2.92
CA ASP A 9 18.90 8.00 1.78
C ASP A 9 17.83 6.91 2.02
N ARG A 10 17.14 6.91 3.18
CA ARG A 10 16.16 5.88 3.55
C ARG A 10 14.72 6.40 3.70
N GLU A 11 14.49 7.68 3.44
CA GLU A 11 13.14 8.24 3.52
C GLU A 11 12.32 7.74 2.33
N ILE A 12 11.29 6.94 2.61
CA ILE A 12 10.32 6.47 1.62
C ILE A 12 9.23 7.54 1.51
N THR A 13 9.12 8.18 0.35
CA THR A 13 7.99 9.07 0.05
C THR A 13 6.93 8.31 -0.72
N PHE A 14 5.68 8.72 -0.56
CA PHE A 14 4.58 8.14 -1.30
C PHE A 14 3.47 9.16 -1.56
N GLU A 15 2.71 8.92 -2.62
CA GLU A 15 1.50 9.64 -2.95
C GLU A 15 0.40 8.62 -3.27
N ILE A 16 -0.72 8.71 -2.55
CA ILE A 16 -1.91 7.91 -2.85
C ILE A 16 -2.69 8.65 -3.95
N GLU A 17 -2.59 8.16 -5.18
CA GLU A 17 -3.26 8.75 -6.34
C GLU A 17 -4.74 8.36 -6.41
N GLU A 18 -5.08 7.14 -5.97
CA GLU A 18 -6.46 6.66 -5.95
C GLU A 18 -6.71 5.70 -4.78
N HIS A 19 -7.90 5.76 -4.19
CA HIS A 19 -8.35 4.84 -3.14
C HIS A 19 -9.48 3.95 -3.68
N PHE A 20 -9.27 2.62 -3.66
CA PHE A 20 -10.27 1.67 -4.16
C PHE A 20 -11.19 1.15 -3.06
N GLY A 21 -10.70 1.04 -1.82
CA GLY A 21 -11.54 0.65 -0.69
C GLY A 21 -10.77 0.03 0.48
N VAL A 22 -11.51 -0.20 1.57
CA VAL A 22 -11.03 -0.80 2.81
C VAL A 22 -11.50 -2.25 2.90
N ILE A 23 -10.56 -3.18 3.12
CA ILE A 23 -10.82 -4.61 3.29
C ILE A 23 -11.09 -4.95 4.76
N ASN A 24 -10.39 -4.28 5.69
CA ASN A 24 -10.52 -4.53 7.12
C ASN A 24 -10.19 -3.27 7.91
N VAL A 25 -10.85 -3.08 9.05
CA VAL A 25 -10.46 -2.12 10.08
C VAL A 25 -10.09 -2.89 11.34
N SER A 26 -8.86 -2.74 11.79
CA SER A 26 -8.36 -3.41 12.98
C SER A 26 -8.93 -2.77 14.25
N PRO A 27 -8.88 -3.46 15.41
CA PRO A 27 -9.30 -2.88 16.69
C PRO A 27 -8.52 -1.62 17.10
N THR A 28 -7.32 -1.42 16.55
CA THR A 28 -6.48 -0.24 16.80
C THR A 28 -6.74 0.89 15.81
N GLY A 29 -7.78 0.79 14.97
CA GLY A 29 -8.17 1.79 13.99
C GLY A 29 -7.37 1.74 12.68
N TRP A 30 -6.41 0.81 12.56
CA TRP A 30 -5.63 0.66 11.33
C TRP A 30 -6.49 0.05 10.23
N LYS A 31 -6.35 0.57 9.01
CA LYS A 31 -7.16 0.18 7.86
C LYS A 31 -6.30 -0.57 6.86
N LYS A 32 -6.73 -1.77 6.50
CA LYS A 32 -6.17 -2.51 5.37
C LYS A 32 -6.90 -2.07 4.10
N GLU A 33 -6.17 -1.46 3.17
CA GLU A 33 -6.73 -0.75 2.04
C GLU A 33 -6.07 -1.19 0.73
N LEU A 34 -6.84 -1.15 -0.35
CA LEU A 34 -6.32 -1.22 -1.71
C LEU A 34 -6.29 0.19 -2.30
N ASN A 35 -5.11 0.65 -2.70
CA ASN A 35 -4.86 1.99 -3.22
C ASN A 35 -4.05 1.91 -4.54
N LEU A 36 -4.02 3.00 -5.30
CA LEU A 36 -3.02 3.27 -6.33
C LEU A 36 -1.98 4.21 -5.72
N VAL A 37 -0.72 3.77 -5.61
CA VAL A 37 0.32 4.49 -4.87
C VAL A 37 1.58 4.68 -5.71
N SER A 38 2.01 5.93 -5.84
CA SER A 38 3.32 6.33 -6.36
C SER A 38 4.34 6.28 -5.22
N TRP A 39 5.37 5.44 -5.37
CA TRP A 39 6.45 5.30 -4.39
C TRP A 39 7.67 6.06 -4.88
N ASN A 40 8.23 6.95 -4.07
CA ASN A 40 9.42 7.75 -4.38
C ASN A 40 9.32 8.51 -5.73
N GLY A 41 8.10 8.92 -6.11
CA GLY A 41 7.84 9.60 -7.38
C GLY A 41 7.88 8.70 -8.63
N HIS A 42 7.91 7.37 -8.46
CA HIS A 42 7.79 6.43 -9.57
C HIS A 42 6.33 6.22 -10.00
N THR A 43 6.13 5.62 -11.17
CA THR A 43 4.79 5.28 -11.68
C THR A 43 3.97 4.54 -10.62
N ALA A 44 2.77 5.05 -10.38
CA ALA A 44 1.88 4.48 -9.39
C ALA A 44 1.47 3.05 -9.74
N LYS A 45 1.34 2.26 -8.68
CA LYS A 45 1.00 0.83 -8.76
C LYS A 45 -0.06 0.48 -7.74
N TYR A 46 -0.75 -0.62 -7.97
CA TYR A 46 -1.74 -1.12 -7.05
C TYR A 46 -1.04 -1.57 -5.78
N ASP A 47 -1.56 -1.17 -4.64
CA ASP A 47 -0.92 -1.43 -3.37
C ASP A 47 -1.95 -1.85 -2.33
N LEU A 48 -1.73 -3.02 -1.76
CA LEU A 48 -2.53 -3.58 -0.69
C LEU A 48 -1.69 -3.58 0.58
N ARG A 49 -2.02 -2.68 1.51
CA ARG A 49 -1.33 -2.59 2.80
C ARG A 49 -2.21 -2.04 3.90
N GLU A 50 -1.69 -2.07 5.12
CA GLU A 50 -2.35 -1.48 6.28
C GLU A 50 -1.75 -0.10 6.58
N TRP A 51 -2.63 0.87 6.78
CA TRP A 51 -2.32 2.25 7.13
C TRP A 51 -2.94 2.58 8.48
N ASN A 52 -2.31 3.48 9.24
CA ASN A 52 -3.00 4.10 10.37
C ASN A 52 -4.02 5.15 9.90
N GLU A 53 -4.80 5.70 10.82
CA GLU A 53 -5.97 6.56 10.48
C GLU A 53 -5.64 7.81 9.66
N ASP A 54 -4.42 8.34 9.81
CA ASP A 54 -3.95 9.56 9.13
C ASP A 54 -2.92 9.28 8.01
N HIS A 55 -2.73 8.01 7.64
CA HIS A 55 -1.75 7.54 6.65
C HIS A 55 -0.29 7.95 6.93
N SER A 56 0.06 8.38 8.15
CA SER A 56 1.46 8.71 8.51
C SER A 56 2.35 7.49 8.71
N HIS A 57 1.74 6.33 9.01
CA HIS A 57 2.44 5.07 9.22
C HIS A 57 1.80 3.96 8.41
N MET A 58 2.65 3.06 7.93
CA MET A 58 2.27 1.92 7.12
C MET A 58 2.91 0.65 7.63
N SER A 59 2.20 -0.46 7.51
CA SER A 59 2.73 -1.78 7.79
C SER A 59 3.37 -2.40 6.54
N LYS A 60 3.79 -3.67 6.63
CA LYS A 60 4.23 -4.42 5.46
C LYS A 60 3.03 -4.65 4.53
N GLY A 61 3.23 -4.39 3.25
CA GLY A 61 2.22 -4.56 2.20
C GLY A 61 2.77 -5.27 0.98
N ILE A 62 1.93 -5.33 -0.05
CA ILE A 62 2.30 -5.80 -1.37
C ILE A 62 1.96 -4.74 -2.41
N THR A 63 2.94 -4.41 -3.24
CA THR A 63 2.76 -3.55 -4.42
C THR A 63 2.72 -4.45 -5.64
N MET A 64 1.74 -4.23 -6.51
CA MET A 64 1.43 -5.05 -7.67
C MET A 64 1.38 -4.19 -8.93
N ALA A 65 1.95 -4.68 -10.02
CA ALA A 65 1.74 -4.13 -11.33
C ALA A 65 0.31 -4.39 -11.83
N GLU A 66 -0.05 -3.75 -12.95
CA GLU A 66 -1.39 -3.83 -13.52
C GLU A 66 -1.78 -5.25 -13.97
N ASP A 67 -0.83 -6.05 -14.45
CA ASP A 67 -1.04 -7.45 -14.82
C ASP A 67 -1.29 -8.34 -13.59
N GLU A 68 -0.54 -8.11 -12.51
CA GLU A 68 -0.71 -8.82 -11.23
C GLU A 68 -2.09 -8.54 -10.61
N ILE A 69 -2.54 -7.28 -10.58
CA ILE A 69 -3.88 -6.98 -10.03
C ILE A 69 -4.99 -7.56 -10.91
N LYS A 70 -4.85 -7.52 -12.24
CA LYS A 70 -5.83 -8.13 -13.17
C LYS A 70 -5.95 -9.64 -12.95
N ALA A 71 -4.83 -10.31 -12.75
CA ALA A 71 -4.81 -11.73 -12.41
C ALA A 71 -5.48 -11.97 -11.05
N LEU A 72 -5.15 -11.18 -10.03
CA LEU A 72 -5.76 -11.28 -8.70
C LEU A 72 -7.28 -11.08 -8.74
N THR A 73 -7.78 -10.04 -9.42
CA THR A 73 -9.22 -9.80 -9.60
C THR A 73 -9.90 -11.00 -10.26
N SER A 74 -9.28 -11.60 -11.28
CA SER A 74 -9.81 -12.78 -11.95
C SER A 74 -9.95 -13.98 -11.00
N ILE A 75 -8.96 -14.19 -10.13
CA ILE A 75 -8.98 -15.23 -9.10
C ILE A 75 -10.09 -14.94 -8.08
N LEU A 76 -10.17 -13.70 -7.58
CA LEU A 76 -11.15 -13.31 -6.56
C LEU A 76 -12.59 -13.41 -7.06
N ASN A 77 -12.86 -13.04 -8.32
CA ASN A 77 -14.19 -13.16 -8.91
C ASN A 77 -14.67 -14.61 -9.05
N GLY A 78 -13.74 -15.57 -9.12
CA GLY A 78 -14.05 -17.00 -9.12
C GLY A 78 -14.02 -17.65 -7.72
N LEU A 79 -13.60 -16.91 -6.69
CA LEU A 79 -13.42 -17.44 -5.35
C LEU A 79 -14.73 -17.37 -4.54
N GLN A 80 -15.19 -18.52 -4.04
CA GLN A 80 -16.18 -18.56 -2.97
C GLN A 80 -15.44 -18.70 -1.64
N ALA A 81 -15.32 -17.59 -0.92
CA ALA A 81 -14.78 -17.60 0.44
C ALA A 81 -15.68 -18.44 1.35
N LYS A 82 -15.06 -19.18 2.29
CA LYS A 82 -15.76 -20.04 3.26
C LYS A 82 -16.06 -19.30 4.55
#